data_AF-A0A9D6EF38-F1
#
_entry.id   AF-A0A9D6EF38-F1
#
_cell.length_a   1.000
_cell.length_b   1.000
_cell.length_c   1.000
_cell.angle_alpha   90.00
_cell.angle_beta   90.00
_cell.angle_gamma   90.00
#
_symmetry.space_group_name_H-M   'P 1'
#
loop_
_entity.id
_entity.type
_entity.pdbx_description
1 polymer ?
#
loop_
_entity_poly.entity_id
_entity_poly.type
_entity_poly.pdbx_seq_one_letter_code
_entity_poly.pdbx_strand_id
1 'polypeptide(L)'
;MALLESRTAKWLIGALAVALSGFHLWAGAFGAFESMLQRTVHLMTLLALCFLTVPCSRRLPRRLAGAIDIPLALLTFAIDLYLIVEHERIVRREWYYGPMTTLDVVFGALTILLVLEAARRMTGWPLPIIASVFVFYALFGDHFPAPLTIRRTHPLTFIDHMFLTPQAIFGTPTG
;
A
#
# COMPACT_ATOMS: atom_id res chain seq x y z
N MET A 1 -7.78 15.92 -21.86
CA MET A 1 -9.24 15.72 -21.94
C MET A 1 -9.47 14.24 -21.75
N ALA A 2 -10.49 13.80 -21.02
CA ALA A 2 -11.04 12.45 -21.13
C ALA A 2 -10.36 11.20 -20.53
N LEU A 3 -9.08 11.10 -20.10
CA LEU A 3 -8.59 9.75 -19.74
C LEU A 3 -9.29 9.07 -18.54
N LEU A 4 -9.67 9.79 -17.47
CA LEU A 4 -10.48 9.22 -16.37
C LEU A 4 -12.00 9.45 -16.56
N GLU A 5 -12.39 10.31 -17.49
CA GLU A 5 -13.81 10.58 -17.82
C GLU A 5 -14.31 9.78 -19.01
N SER A 6 -13.39 9.16 -19.77
CA SER A 6 -13.69 8.37 -20.93
C SER A 6 -14.48 7.16 -20.50
N ARG A 7 -15.36 6.74 -21.40
CA ARG A 7 -16.09 5.49 -21.23
C ARG A 7 -15.14 4.33 -20.91
N THR A 8 -13.94 4.33 -21.52
CA THR A 8 -12.90 3.32 -21.31
C THR A 8 -12.35 3.27 -19.88
N ALA A 9 -12.05 4.39 -19.23
CA ALA A 9 -11.57 4.34 -17.84
C ALA A 9 -12.64 3.90 -16.86
N LYS A 10 -13.91 4.30 -17.08
CA LYS A 10 -15.03 3.80 -16.26
C LYS A 10 -15.18 2.29 -16.40
N TRP A 11 -15.05 1.76 -17.61
CA TRP A 11 -15.05 0.31 -17.84
C TRP A 11 -13.85 -0.39 -17.19
N LEU A 12 -12.65 0.21 -17.25
CA LEU A 12 -11.46 -0.37 -16.62
C LEU A 12 -11.57 -0.40 -15.09
N ILE A 13 -12.02 0.70 -14.47
CA ILE A 13 -12.28 0.76 -13.02
C ILE A 13 -13.36 -0.26 -12.63
N GLY A 14 -14.44 -0.34 -13.40
CA GLY A 14 -15.49 -1.32 -13.20
C GLY A 14 -14.98 -2.76 -13.31
N ALA A 15 -14.16 -3.06 -14.32
CA ALA A 15 -13.56 -4.37 -14.51
C ALA A 15 -12.64 -4.76 -13.35
N LEU A 16 -11.80 -3.84 -12.86
CA LEU A 16 -10.93 -4.06 -11.70
C LEU A 16 -11.75 -4.33 -10.42
N ALA A 17 -12.81 -3.54 -10.19
CA ALA A 17 -13.67 -3.74 -9.02
C ALA A 17 -14.43 -5.08 -9.08
N VAL A 18 -14.94 -5.44 -10.26
CA VAL A 18 -15.62 -6.74 -10.49
C VAL A 18 -14.63 -7.90 -10.35
N ALA A 19 -13.41 -7.77 -10.89
CA ALA A 19 -12.36 -8.78 -10.75
C ALA A 19 -11.98 -9.00 -9.28
N LEU A 20 -11.80 -7.92 -8.51
CA LEU A 20 -11.51 -8.01 -7.07
C LEU A 20 -12.66 -8.67 -6.30
N SER A 21 -13.90 -8.35 -6.66
CA SER A 21 -15.09 -8.94 -6.04
C SER A 21 -15.20 -10.43 -6.37
N GLY A 22 -14.95 -10.80 -7.63
CA GLY A 22 -14.90 -12.19 -8.08
C GLY A 22 -13.79 -12.99 -7.41
N PHE A 23 -12.60 -12.39 -7.23
CA PHE A 23 -11.48 -12.99 -6.50
C PHE A 23 -11.87 -13.37 -5.07
N HIS A 24 -12.53 -12.47 -4.34
CA HIS A 24 -13.01 -12.75 -2.98
C HIS A 24 -14.09 -13.83 -2.92
N LEU A 25 -15.06 -13.79 -3.85
CA LEU A 25 -16.10 -14.83 -3.93
C LEU A 25 -15.49 -16.21 -4.24
N TRP A 26 -14.50 -16.25 -5.12
CA TRP A 26 -13.79 -17.48 -5.46
C TRP A 26 -12.99 -18.01 -4.26
N ALA A 27 -12.22 -17.14 -3.58
CA ALA A 27 -11.46 -17.53 -2.40
C ALA A 27 -12.37 -18.05 -1.27
N GLY A 28 -13.54 -17.43 -1.07
CA GLY A 28 -14.53 -17.90 -0.10
C GLY A 28 -15.17 -19.24 -0.46
N ALA A 29 -15.33 -19.54 -1.75
CA ALA A 29 -15.99 -20.76 -2.22
C ALA A 29 -15.03 -21.96 -2.34
N PHE A 30 -13.77 -21.74 -2.75
CA PHE A 30 -12.83 -22.81 -3.11
C PHE A 30 -11.65 -22.95 -2.13
N GLY A 31 -11.56 -22.08 -1.12
CA GLY A 31 -10.52 -22.11 -0.09
C GLY A 31 -9.66 -20.85 -0.11
N ALA A 32 -9.28 -20.39 1.08
CA ALA A 32 -8.47 -19.19 1.24
C ALA A 32 -7.03 -19.42 0.76
N PHE A 33 -6.48 -18.44 0.05
CA PHE A 33 -5.05 -18.40 -0.24
C PHE A 33 -4.26 -18.16 1.06
N GLU A 34 -2.94 -18.28 0.97
CA GLU A 34 -2.09 -17.80 2.05
C GLU A 34 -2.41 -16.34 2.37
N SER A 35 -2.57 -16.04 3.66
CA SER A 35 -3.05 -14.75 4.14
C SER A 35 -2.30 -13.54 3.56
N MET A 36 -0.99 -13.65 3.34
CA MET A 36 -0.19 -12.55 2.79
C MET A 36 -0.49 -12.29 1.31
N LEU A 37 -0.64 -13.34 0.50
CA LEU A 37 -0.99 -13.20 -0.91
C LEU A 37 -2.37 -12.56 -1.09
N GLN A 38 -3.37 -13.07 -0.37
CA GLN A 38 -4.74 -12.55 -0.47
C GLN A 38 -4.82 -11.06 -0.08
N ARG A 39 -4.17 -10.69 1.02
CA ARG A 39 -4.16 -9.30 1.52
C ARG A 39 -3.40 -8.36 0.59
N THR A 40 -2.33 -8.84 -0.04
CA THR A 40 -1.56 -8.03 -0.99
C THR A 40 -2.38 -7.70 -2.22
N VAL A 41 -2.95 -8.73 -2.86
CA VAL A 41 -3.83 -8.57 -4.04
C VAL A 41 -4.99 -7.64 -3.70
N HIS A 42 -5.60 -7.80 -2.52
CA HIS A 42 -6.69 -6.95 -2.08
C HIS A 42 -6.26 -5.49 -1.90
N LEU A 43 -5.26 -5.23 -1.07
CA LEU A 43 -4.84 -3.88 -0.72
C LEU A 43 -4.27 -3.13 -1.94
N MET A 44 -3.39 -3.77 -2.72
CA MET A 44 -2.78 -3.12 -3.88
C MET A 44 -3.82 -2.77 -4.95
N THR A 45 -4.81 -3.65 -5.16
CA THR A 45 -5.93 -3.36 -6.07
C THR A 45 -6.80 -2.21 -5.53
N LEU A 46 -7.07 -2.16 -4.22
CA LEU A 46 -7.80 -1.05 -3.62
C LEU A 46 -7.04 0.29 -3.73
N LEU A 47 -5.72 0.29 -3.56
CA LEU A 47 -4.90 1.49 -3.75
C LEU A 47 -4.93 1.94 -5.22
N ALA A 48 -4.83 1.01 -6.18
CA ALA A 48 -4.97 1.32 -7.59
C ALA A 48 -6.35 1.95 -7.89
N LEU A 49 -7.43 1.35 -7.37
CA LEU A 49 -8.79 1.89 -7.50
C LEU A 49 -8.90 3.28 -6.84
N CYS A 50 -8.30 3.49 -5.67
CA CYS A 50 -8.29 4.79 -4.99
C CYS A 50 -7.67 5.86 -5.87
N PHE A 51 -6.50 5.62 -6.46
CA PHE A 51 -5.83 6.61 -7.32
C PHE A 51 -6.58 6.86 -8.61
N LEU A 52 -7.23 5.85 -9.20
CA LEU A 52 -8.03 6.00 -10.41
C LEU A 52 -9.39 6.69 -10.17
N THR A 53 -9.96 6.59 -8.96
CA THR A 53 -11.30 7.11 -8.65
C THR A 53 -11.26 8.46 -7.93
N VAL A 54 -10.26 8.69 -7.09
CA VAL A 54 -10.13 9.90 -6.27
C VAL A 54 -8.93 10.73 -6.73
N PRO A 55 -9.17 11.88 -7.40
CA PRO A 55 -8.10 12.67 -7.99
C PRO A 55 -7.18 13.28 -6.93
N CYS A 56 -5.88 13.40 -7.24
CA CYS A 56 -4.86 13.95 -6.32
C CYS A 56 -5.23 15.30 -5.69
N SER A 57 -5.84 16.20 -6.46
CA SER A 57 -6.30 17.51 -6.00
C SER A 57 -7.52 17.98 -6.78
N ARG A 58 -8.51 18.50 -6.05
CA ARG A 58 -9.70 19.14 -6.63
C ARG A 58 -9.40 20.49 -7.29
N ARG A 59 -8.24 21.08 -6.99
CA ARG A 59 -7.80 22.38 -7.54
C ARG A 59 -7.04 22.23 -8.85
N LEU A 60 -6.49 21.04 -9.12
CA LEU A 60 -5.76 20.78 -10.35
C LEU A 60 -6.73 20.50 -11.50
N PRO A 61 -6.43 20.96 -12.73
CA PRO A 61 -7.09 20.48 -13.92
C PRO A 61 -7.04 18.95 -13.98
N ARG A 62 -8.16 18.29 -14.33
CA ARG A 62 -8.25 16.82 -14.37
C ARG A 62 -7.16 16.14 -15.20
N ARG A 63 -6.63 16.82 -16.23
CA ARG A 63 -5.51 16.32 -17.04
C ARG A 63 -4.23 16.18 -16.23
N LEU A 64 -3.92 17.17 -15.40
CA LEU A 64 -2.72 17.18 -14.56
C LEU A 64 -2.87 16.20 -13.39
N ALA A 65 -4.07 16.12 -12.80
CA ALA A 65 -4.38 15.10 -11.80
C ALA A 65 -4.17 13.68 -12.37
N GLY A 66 -4.76 13.38 -13.53
CA GLY A 66 -4.60 12.08 -14.18
C GLY A 66 -3.14 11.72 -14.55
N ALA A 67 -2.31 12.71 -14.89
CA ALA A 67 -0.89 12.48 -15.15
C ALA A 67 -0.10 12.07 -13.91
N ILE A 68 -0.61 12.35 -12.70
CA ILE A 68 -0.04 11.92 -11.42
C ILE A 68 -0.69 10.60 -10.97
N ASP A 69 -2.01 10.50 -11.12
CA ASP A 69 -2.81 9.41 -10.61
C ASP A 69 -2.57 8.08 -11.36
N ILE A 70 -2.38 8.14 -12.68
CA ILE A 70 -2.13 6.95 -13.50
C ILE A 70 -0.79 6.28 -13.13
N PRO A 71 0.35 7.00 -13.05
CA PRO A 71 1.60 6.41 -12.57
C PRO A 71 1.50 5.80 -11.17
N LEU A 72 0.79 6.45 -10.23
CA LEU A 72 0.60 5.92 -8.88
C LEU A 72 -0.19 4.60 -8.88
N ALA A 73 -1.24 4.50 -9.70
CA ALA A 73 -1.99 3.26 -9.87
C ALA A 73 -1.16 2.15 -10.57
N LEU A 74 -0.31 2.51 -11.54
CA LEU A 74 0.60 1.54 -12.16
C LEU A 74 1.67 1.07 -11.16
N LEU A 75 2.14 1.96 -10.30
CA LEU A 75 3.11 1.62 -9.27
C LEU A 75 2.55 0.63 -8.26
N THR A 76 1.28 0.76 -7.86
CA THR A 76 0.65 -0.24 -6.97
C THR A 76 0.58 -1.62 -7.62
N PHE A 77 0.30 -1.70 -8.93
CA PHE A 77 0.33 -2.98 -9.65
C PHE A 77 1.75 -3.56 -9.78
N ALA A 78 2.75 -2.71 -9.97
CA ALA A 78 4.15 -3.16 -10.01
C ALA A 78 4.60 -3.74 -8.67
N ILE A 79 4.19 -3.13 -7.56
CA ILE A 79 4.46 -3.61 -6.20
C ILE A 79 3.71 -4.91 -5.93
N ASP A 80 2.44 -5.01 -6.32
CA ASP A 80 1.64 -6.23 -6.20
C ASP A 80 2.29 -7.42 -6.93
N LEU A 81 2.64 -7.22 -8.21
CA LEU A 81 3.30 -8.23 -9.02
C LEU A 81 4.63 -8.66 -8.40
N TYR A 82 5.42 -7.72 -7.87
CA TYR A 82 6.66 -8.03 -7.18
C TYR A 82 6.43 -8.95 -5.97
N LEU A 83 5.46 -8.60 -5.12
CA LEU A 83 5.14 -9.38 -3.92
C LEU A 83 4.61 -10.78 -4.27
N ILE A 84 3.89 -10.94 -5.37
CA ILE A 84 3.41 -12.24 -5.86
C ILE A 84 4.57 -13.09 -6.40
N VAL A 85 5.46 -12.51 -7.21
CA VAL A 85 6.58 -13.23 -7.82
C VAL A 85 7.61 -13.64 -6.77
N GLU A 86 7.92 -12.74 -5.83
CA GLU A 86 8.91 -12.97 -4.77
C GLU A 86 8.31 -13.61 -3.51
N HIS A 87 7.04 -14.01 -3.55
CA HIS A 87 6.29 -14.51 -2.40
C HIS A 87 7.00 -15.64 -1.65
N GLU A 88 7.46 -16.68 -2.35
CA GLU A 88 8.18 -17.81 -1.74
C GLU A 88 9.46 -17.36 -1.00
N ARG A 89 10.20 -16.39 -1.56
CA ARG A 89 11.40 -15.82 -0.91
C ARG A 89 11.01 -15.04 0.35
N ILE A 90 9.94 -14.26 0.27
CA ILE A 90 9.48 -13.40 1.37
C ILE A 90 8.96 -14.25 2.53
N VAL A 91 8.20 -15.31 2.27
CA VAL A 91 7.64 -16.18 3.32
C VAL A 91 8.70 -17.06 3.96
N ARG A 92 9.68 -17.53 3.20
CA ARG A 92 10.76 -18.38 3.73
C ARG A 92 11.85 -17.62 4.47
N ARG A 93 11.88 -16.29 4.38
CA ARG A 93 12.87 -15.50 5.12
C ARG A 93 12.48 -15.40 6.59
N GLU A 94 13.48 -15.36 7.45
CA GLU A 94 13.28 -14.98 8.84
C GLU A 94 12.94 -13.48 8.91
N TRP A 95 11.74 -13.16 9.37
CA TRP A 95 11.33 -11.77 9.59
C TRP A 95 12.33 -11.05 10.50
N TYR A 96 12.61 -9.78 10.21
CA TYR A 96 13.52 -8.88 10.93
C TYR A 96 15.02 -9.17 10.78
N TYR A 97 15.41 -10.40 10.44
CA TYR A 97 16.82 -10.84 10.42
C TYR A 97 17.31 -11.29 9.04
N GLY A 98 16.40 -11.71 8.15
CA GLY A 98 16.76 -12.11 6.80
C GLY A 98 17.41 -10.97 5.99
N PRO A 99 18.14 -11.28 4.91
CA PRO A 99 18.60 -10.25 3.98
C PRO A 99 17.40 -9.58 3.28
N MET A 100 17.48 -8.28 3.05
CA MET A 100 16.54 -7.52 2.21
C MET A 100 17.23 -7.18 0.90
N THR A 101 16.51 -7.32 -0.20
CA THR A 101 16.96 -6.80 -1.49
C THR A 101 16.74 -5.29 -1.55
N THR A 102 17.45 -4.60 -2.44
CA THR A 102 17.22 -3.16 -2.68
C THR A 102 15.77 -2.89 -3.09
N LEU A 103 15.15 -3.81 -3.84
CA LEU A 103 13.74 -3.69 -4.24
C LEU A 103 12.77 -3.80 -3.06
N ASP A 104 13.04 -4.68 -2.09
CA ASP A 104 12.23 -4.78 -0.86
C ASP A 104 12.19 -3.44 -0.12
N VAL A 105 13.35 -2.78 0.00
CA VAL A 105 13.48 -1.49 0.69
C VAL A 105 12.77 -0.38 -0.07
N VAL A 106 12.98 -0.32 -1.39
CA VAL A 106 12.37 0.71 -2.25
C VAL A 106 10.86 0.57 -2.32
N PHE A 107 10.34 -0.64 -2.61
CA PHE A 107 8.91 -0.87 -2.68
C PHE A 107 8.24 -0.79 -1.31
N GLY A 108 8.90 -1.18 -0.23
CA GLY A 108 8.37 -0.96 1.12
C GLY A 108 8.23 0.51 1.47
N ALA A 109 9.25 1.33 1.18
CA ALA A 109 9.17 2.77 1.38
C ALA A 109 8.08 3.42 0.51
N LEU A 110 7.99 3.03 -0.76
CA LEU A 110 6.95 3.53 -1.68
C LEU A 110 5.55 3.12 -1.20
N THR A 111 5.37 1.90 -0.72
CA THR A 111 4.07 1.42 -0.21
C THR A 111 3.60 2.25 0.98
N ILE A 112 4.49 2.57 1.93
CA ILE A 112 4.16 3.47 3.05
C ILE A 112 3.66 4.82 2.53
N LEU A 113 4.37 5.42 1.58
CA LEU A 113 3.98 6.70 0.98
C LEU A 113 2.65 6.62 0.22
N LEU A 114 2.42 5.54 -0.53
CA LEU A 114 1.19 5.32 -1.28
C LEU A 114 -0.01 5.16 -0.34
N VAL A 115 0.14 4.42 0.77
CA VAL A 115 -0.91 4.25 1.78
C VAL A 115 -1.23 5.59 2.45
N LEU A 116 -0.23 6.38 2.83
CA LEU A 116 -0.43 7.71 3.40
C LEU A 116 -1.15 8.65 2.41
N GLU A 117 -0.76 8.61 1.14
CA GLU A 117 -1.36 9.42 0.08
C GLU A 117 -2.81 8.99 -0.22
N ALA A 118 -3.09 7.69 -0.24
CA ALA A 118 -4.45 7.18 -0.39
C ALA A 118 -5.33 7.57 0.82
N ALA A 119 -4.80 7.46 2.04
CA ALA A 119 -5.47 7.92 3.25
C ALA A 119 -5.78 9.42 3.19
N ARG A 120 -4.84 10.23 2.68
CA ARG A 120 -5.02 11.68 2.47
C ARG A 120 -6.17 11.97 1.51
N ARG A 121 -6.28 11.22 0.43
CA ARG A 121 -7.32 11.39 -0.60
C ARG A 121 -8.71 11.00 -0.10
N MET A 122 -8.81 9.93 0.68
CA MET A 122 -10.09 9.39 1.16
C MET A 122 -10.62 10.11 2.39
N THR A 123 -9.75 10.39 3.36
CA THR A 123 -10.14 10.88 4.70
C THR A 123 -9.66 12.31 4.99
N GLY A 124 -8.84 12.88 4.11
CA GLY A 124 -8.18 14.16 4.33
C GLY A 124 -6.89 14.04 5.13
N TRP A 125 -6.37 15.18 5.60
CA TRP A 125 -5.10 15.28 6.32
C TRP A 125 -5.03 14.64 7.73
N PRO A 126 -6.12 14.48 8.51
CA PRO A 126 -5.98 14.02 9.89
C PRO A 126 -5.26 12.68 10.03
N LEU A 127 -5.66 11.66 9.26
CA LEU A 127 -5.12 10.31 9.39
C LEU A 127 -3.65 10.21 8.92
N PRO A 128 -3.25 10.75 7.76
CA PRO A 128 -1.85 10.79 7.35
C PRO A 128 -0.95 11.53 8.33
N ILE A 129 -1.41 12.64 8.92
CA ILE A 129 -0.63 13.40 9.91
C ILE A 129 -0.36 12.53 11.13
N ILE A 130 -1.41 11.92 11.70
CA ILE A 130 -1.28 11.06 12.88
C ILE A 130 -0.34 9.89 12.59
N ALA A 131 -0.54 9.20 11.45
CA ALA A 131 0.33 8.10 11.04
C ALA A 131 1.79 8.56 10.87
N SER A 132 2.03 9.70 10.22
CA SER A 132 3.37 10.26 10.03
C SER A 132 4.05 10.60 11.35
N VAL A 133 3.30 11.11 12.34
CA VAL A 133 3.81 11.37 13.70
C VAL A 133 4.24 10.07 14.38
N PHE A 134 3.45 8.99 14.27
CA PHE A 134 3.83 7.70 14.85
C PHE A 134 5.01 7.04 14.11
N VAL A 135 5.09 7.18 12.79
CA VAL A 135 6.25 6.74 12.01
C VAL A 135 7.50 7.50 12.47
N PHE A 136 7.40 8.82 12.61
CA PHE A 136 8.48 9.65 13.11
C PHE A 136 8.89 9.24 14.53
N TYR A 137 7.92 9.04 15.42
CA TYR A 137 8.17 8.60 16.78
C TYR A 137 8.84 7.22 16.84
N ALA A 138 8.45 6.26 16.00
CA ALA A 138 9.08 4.95 15.93
C ALA A 138 10.56 4.99 15.50
N LEU A 139 10.92 5.95 14.64
CA LEU A 139 12.28 6.11 14.10
C LEU A 139 13.18 7.00 14.96
N PHE A 140 12.61 7.97 15.69
CA PHE A 140 13.36 9.00 16.44
C PHE A 140 13.02 9.04 17.93
N GLY A 141 12.24 8.08 18.43
CA GLY A 141 11.74 8.05 19.81
C GLY A 141 12.81 7.99 20.89
N ASP A 142 14.05 7.64 20.54
CA ASP A 142 15.21 7.64 21.43
C ASP A 142 15.73 9.05 21.77
N HIS A 143 15.34 10.07 20.99
CA HIS A 143 15.72 11.46 21.22
C HIS A 143 14.74 12.21 22.14
N PHE A 144 13.61 11.59 22.50
CA PHE A 144 12.60 12.22 23.35
C PHE A 144 12.96 12.08 24.84
N PRO A 145 12.62 13.07 25.69
CA PRO A 145 12.82 12.98 27.13
C PRO A 145 11.86 11.95 27.78
N ALA A 146 12.27 11.41 28.92
CA ALA A 146 11.42 10.53 29.72
C ALA A 146 10.12 11.26 30.14
N PRO A 147 8.95 10.61 30.14
CA PRO A 147 8.71 9.17 29.96
C PRO A 147 8.44 8.73 28.51
N LEU A 148 8.58 9.62 27.53
CA LEU A 148 8.26 9.35 26.12
C LEU A 148 9.45 8.75 25.35
N THR A 149 10.54 8.42 26.02
CA THR A 149 11.69 7.78 25.38
C THR A 149 11.38 6.33 25.04
N ILE A 150 11.57 5.94 23.79
CA ILE A 150 11.51 4.54 23.34
C ILE A 150 12.80 4.14 22.63
N ARG A 151 13.08 2.83 22.56
CA ARG A 151 14.16 2.34 21.71
C ARG A 151 13.80 2.58 20.25
N ARG A 152 14.61 3.36 19.53
CA ARG A 152 14.40 3.58 18.09
C ARG A 152 14.46 2.27 17.30
N THR A 153 13.61 2.16 16.29
CA THR A 153 13.64 1.05 15.34
C THR A 153 14.60 1.39 14.20
N HIS A 154 15.49 0.45 13.82
CA HIS A 154 16.35 0.66 12.66
C HIS A 154 15.51 0.79 11.38
N PRO A 155 15.76 1.74 10.47
CA PRO A 155 14.90 1.99 9.31
C PRO A 155 14.65 0.77 8.42
N LEU A 156 15.65 -0.09 8.23
CA LEU A 156 15.47 -1.33 7.47
C LEU A 156 14.53 -2.30 8.18
N THR A 157 14.66 -2.47 9.50
CA THR A 157 13.75 -3.30 10.31
C THR A 157 12.34 -2.72 10.32
N PHE A 158 12.22 -1.39 10.29
CA PHE A 158 10.93 -0.72 10.17
C PHE A 158 10.26 -1.02 8.82
N ILE A 159 10.99 -0.87 7.70
CA ILE A 159 10.46 -1.18 6.37
C ILE A 159 10.11 -2.67 6.25
N ASP A 160 10.97 -3.55 6.79
CA ASP A 160 10.72 -4.98 6.85
C ASP A 160 9.39 -5.28 7.54
N HIS A 161 9.19 -4.73 8.75
CA HIS A 161 7.94 -4.87 9.49
C HIS A 161 6.74 -4.33 8.70
N MET A 162 6.87 -3.14 8.10
CA MET A 162 5.77 -2.48 7.39
C MET A 162 5.34 -3.22 6.12
N PHE A 163 6.29 -3.79 5.37
CA PHE A 163 6.06 -4.26 4.01
C PHE A 163 6.13 -5.78 3.84
N LEU A 164 7.07 -6.45 4.52
CA LEU A 164 7.32 -7.88 4.33
C LEU A 164 6.66 -8.76 5.39
N THR A 165 5.95 -8.18 6.36
CA THR A 165 5.21 -8.93 7.38
C THR A 165 3.70 -8.74 7.25
N PRO A 166 2.89 -9.77 7.58
CA PRO A 166 1.44 -9.70 7.54
C PRO A 166 0.83 -8.98 8.76
N GLN A 167 1.64 -8.25 9.53
CA GLN A 167 1.23 -7.64 10.80
C GLN A 167 0.97 -6.14 10.70
N ALA A 168 1.58 -5.48 9.72
CA ALA A 168 1.53 -4.03 9.58
C ALA A 168 0.55 -3.59 8.47
N ILE A 169 1.07 -3.15 7.31
CA ILE A 169 0.25 -2.64 6.21
C ILE A 169 -0.70 -3.74 5.70
N PHE A 170 -0.21 -4.97 5.62
CA PHE A 170 -0.99 -6.16 5.23
C PHE A 170 -1.59 -6.88 6.46
N GLY A 171 -1.99 -6.11 7.47
CA GLY A 171 -2.58 -6.59 8.72
C GLY A 171 -4.00 -7.12 8.58
N THR A 172 -4.61 -7.48 9.72
CA THR A 172 -6.00 -7.98 9.79
C THR A 172 -7.09 -7.10 9.16
N PRO A 173 -7.01 -5.75 9.09
CA PRO A 173 -8.06 -4.98 8.41
C PRO A 173 -8.07 -5.15 6.88
N THR A 174 -7.08 -5.84 6.30
CA THR A 174 -6.93 -6.02 4.84
C THR A 174 -7.36 -7.40 4.34
N GLY A 175 -7.91 -8.27 5.19
CA GLY A 175 -8.34 -9.62 4.79
C GLY A 175 -9.29 -10.29 5.75
#